data_AF-A0A673AAN0-F1
#
_entry.id   AF-A0A673AAN0-F1
#
_cell.length_a   1.000
_cell.length_b   1.000
_cell.length_c   1.000
_cell.angle_alpha   90.00
_cell.angle_beta   90.00
_cell.angle_gamma   90.00
#
_symmetry.space_group_name_H-M   'P 1'
#
loop_
_entity.id
_entity.type
_entity.pdbx_description
1 polymer ?
#
loop_
_entity_poly.entity_id
_entity_poly.type
_entity_poly.pdbx_seq_one_letter_code
_entity_poly.pdbx_strand_id
1 'polypeptide(L)'
;METRGKPGAAKGGRNKPPSSPEPEAVTESDANEQIVVALLPLEGKISANSQTIASFELAATDHENQLTSLQAIVASLTNQVDSLSQKCEDLEGRSRLNNMSLVGIPEGSEGPGTTDFVATLLWDLLHLDSKPILDRAHRTLRPKLKDGEPPFHQFQQNLFQQQNEIL
;
A
#
# COMPACT_ATOMS: atom_id res chain seq x y z
N MET A 1 -106.22 -63.75 56.75
CA MET A 1 -105.08 -63.98 55.83
C MET A 1 -105.15 -62.91 54.75
N GLU A 2 -104.01 -62.26 54.48
CA GLU A 2 -103.68 -61.40 53.31
C GLU A 2 -104.49 -60.10 53.10
N THR A 3 -103.98 -58.90 53.46
CA THR A 3 -103.00 -57.99 52.79
C THR A 3 -103.52 -57.37 51.49
N ARG A 4 -103.78 -56.05 51.39
CA ARG A 4 -102.90 -54.93 50.94
C ARG A 4 -103.86 -53.73 50.70
N GLY A 5 -103.53 -52.43 50.78
CA GLY A 5 -102.29 -51.70 50.94
C GLY A 5 -102.59 -50.20 51.18
N LYS A 6 -101.60 -49.48 51.73
CA LYS A 6 -101.62 -48.06 52.14
C LYS A 6 -101.63 -47.08 50.95
N PRO A 7 -102.02 -45.80 51.17
CA PRO A 7 -101.97 -44.74 50.15
C PRO A 7 -100.58 -44.10 50.07
N GLY A 8 -100.12 -43.79 48.85
CA GLY A 8 -98.88 -43.03 48.60
C GLY A 8 -99.21 -41.74 47.85
N ALA A 9 -99.22 -40.61 48.57
CA ALA A 9 -99.40 -39.29 47.99
C ALA A 9 -98.13 -38.86 47.21
N ALA A 10 -98.35 -38.38 45.99
CA ALA A 10 -97.34 -37.96 45.05
C ALA A 10 -96.48 -36.80 45.58
N LYS A 11 -95.14 -36.98 45.59
CA LYS A 11 -94.18 -35.87 45.70
C LYS A 11 -93.89 -35.35 44.29
N GLY A 12 -94.26 -34.10 44.02
CA GLY A 12 -93.88 -33.39 42.80
C GLY A 12 -92.37 -33.13 42.77
N GLY A 13 -91.65 -33.86 41.92
CA GLY A 13 -90.27 -33.56 41.57
C GLY A 13 -90.25 -32.40 40.56
N ARG A 14 -89.63 -31.27 40.95
CA ARG A 14 -89.19 -30.26 39.98
C ARG A 14 -87.89 -30.76 39.36
N ASN A 15 -87.98 -31.28 38.14
CA ASN A 15 -86.79 -31.61 37.35
C ASN A 15 -86.04 -30.31 37.01
N LYS A 16 -84.79 -30.22 37.47
CA LYS A 16 -83.82 -29.19 37.05
C LYS A 16 -83.49 -29.44 35.57
N PRO A 17 -83.56 -28.44 34.67
CA PRO A 17 -83.19 -28.63 33.28
C PRO A 17 -81.69 -28.93 33.15
N PRO A 18 -81.26 -29.64 32.08
CA PRO A 18 -79.88 -30.05 31.88
C PRO A 18 -78.99 -28.82 31.75
N SER A 19 -77.85 -28.83 32.46
CA SER A 19 -76.79 -27.84 32.30
C SER A 19 -76.26 -27.93 30.87
N SER A 20 -76.49 -26.87 30.08
CA SER A 20 -75.74 -26.63 28.85
C SER A 20 -74.25 -26.65 29.16
N PRO A 21 -73.39 -27.25 28.32
CA PRO A 21 -71.95 -27.13 28.49
C PRO A 21 -71.57 -25.65 28.31
N GLU A 22 -70.90 -25.09 29.31
CA GLU A 22 -70.24 -23.79 29.20
C GLU A 22 -69.23 -23.83 28.04
N PRO A 23 -69.03 -22.73 27.29
CA PRO A 23 -68.07 -22.70 26.20
C PRO A 23 -66.67 -22.89 26.77
N GLU A 24 -65.97 -23.93 26.30
CA GLU A 24 -64.58 -24.20 26.62
C GLU A 24 -63.74 -22.95 26.38
N ALA A 25 -63.02 -22.51 27.42
CA ALA A 25 -62.08 -21.41 27.38
C ALA A 25 -60.87 -21.80 26.52
N VAL A 26 -61.02 -21.70 25.21
CA VAL A 26 -59.94 -21.88 24.25
C VAL A 26 -59.05 -20.62 24.31
N THR A 27 -57.92 -20.80 25.00
CA THR A 27 -56.56 -20.51 24.47
C THR A 27 -55.90 -19.13 24.63
N GLU A 28 -55.94 -18.51 25.82
CA GLU A 28 -54.85 -17.57 26.15
C GLU A 28 -53.51 -18.33 26.31
N SER A 29 -53.57 -19.58 26.80
CA SER A 29 -52.43 -20.50 26.91
C SER A 29 -51.86 -20.91 25.54
N ASP A 30 -52.68 -21.44 24.60
CA ASP A 30 -52.13 -21.87 23.29
C ASP A 30 -51.65 -20.69 22.44
N ALA A 31 -52.23 -19.49 22.59
CA ALA A 31 -51.74 -18.30 21.90
C ALA A 31 -50.35 -17.89 22.43
N ASN A 32 -50.16 -17.93 23.75
CA ASN A 32 -48.86 -17.67 24.37
C ASN A 32 -47.83 -18.75 24.01
N GLU A 33 -48.22 -20.03 23.96
CA GLU A 33 -47.35 -21.11 23.47
C GLU A 33 -46.97 -20.92 22.00
N GLN A 34 -47.92 -20.56 21.13
CA GLN A 34 -47.63 -20.26 19.72
C GLN A 34 -46.67 -19.07 19.56
N ILE A 35 -46.81 -18.03 20.39
CA ILE A 35 -45.89 -16.88 20.43
C ILE A 35 -44.49 -17.34 20.86
N VAL A 36 -44.38 -18.14 21.92
CA VAL A 36 -43.09 -18.67 22.40
C VAL A 36 -42.44 -19.55 21.33
N VAL A 37 -43.21 -20.41 20.67
CA VAL A 37 -42.72 -21.26 19.56
C VAL A 37 -42.23 -20.41 18.39
N ALA A 38 -42.89 -19.29 18.08
CA ALA A 38 -42.45 -18.37 17.03
C ALA A 38 -41.21 -17.53 17.41
N LEU A 39 -40.95 -17.34 18.72
CA LEU A 39 -39.79 -16.59 19.22
C LEU A 39 -38.48 -17.39 19.09
N LEU A 40 -38.51 -18.71 19.32
CA LEU A 40 -37.31 -19.55 19.31
C LEU A 40 -36.50 -19.48 17.99
N PRO A 41 -37.12 -19.55 16.79
CA PRO A 41 -36.39 -19.37 15.53
C PRO A 41 -35.82 -17.96 15.34
N LEU A 42 -36.48 -16.93 15.89
CA LEU A 42 -35.99 -15.55 15.83
C LEU A 42 -34.78 -15.37 16.73
N GLU A 43 -34.79 -15.91 17.94
CA GLU A 43 -33.62 -15.94 18.82
C GLU A 43 -32.44 -16.66 18.15
N GLY A 44 -32.70 -17.80 17.49
CA GLY A 44 -31.69 -18.51 16.70
C GLY A 44 -31.11 -17.67 15.55
N LYS A 45 -31.96 -16.97 14.80
CA LYS A 45 -31.52 -16.05 13.73
C LYS A 45 -30.74 -14.85 14.28
N ILE A 46 -31.16 -14.28 15.41
CA ILE A 46 -30.45 -13.19 16.07
C ILE A 46 -29.07 -13.66 16.51
N SER A 47 -28.96 -14.84 17.12
CA SER A 47 -27.68 -15.43 17.52
C SER A 47 -26.75 -15.66 16.32
N ALA A 48 -27.27 -16.24 15.23
CA ALA A 48 -26.50 -16.46 14.00
C ALA A 48 -26.03 -15.14 13.36
N ASN A 49 -26.90 -14.13 13.33
CA ASN A 49 -26.54 -12.80 12.84
C ASN A 49 -25.48 -12.14 13.71
N SER A 50 -25.60 -12.21 15.04
CA SER A 50 -24.60 -11.68 15.97
C SER A 50 -23.24 -12.34 15.77
N GLN A 51 -23.21 -13.65 15.51
CA GLN A 51 -21.96 -14.37 15.21
C GLN A 51 -21.36 -13.93 13.87
N THR A 52 -22.21 -13.73 12.85
CA THR A 52 -21.77 -13.23 11.54
C THR A 52 -21.21 -11.82 11.65
N ILE A 53 -21.87 -10.93 12.40
CA ILE A 53 -21.41 -9.56 12.65
C ILE A 53 -20.05 -9.58 13.35
N ALA A 54 -19.88 -10.39 14.41
CA ALA A 54 -18.59 -10.51 15.10
C ALA A 54 -17.46 -10.99 14.15
N SER A 55 -17.76 -11.90 13.23
CA SER A 55 -16.78 -12.35 12.23
C SER A 55 -16.40 -11.24 11.24
N PHE A 56 -17.35 -10.39 10.84
CA PHE A 56 -17.08 -9.25 9.97
C PHE A 56 -16.32 -8.14 10.68
N GLU A 57 -16.61 -7.87 11.94
CA GLU A 57 -15.85 -6.90 12.75
C GLU A 57 -14.38 -7.32 12.87
N LEU A 58 -14.12 -8.61 13.10
CA LEU A 58 -12.76 -9.15 13.14
C LEU A 58 -12.05 -9.02 11.79
N ALA A 59 -12.72 -9.40 10.69
CA ALA A 59 -12.16 -9.27 9.34
C ALA A 59 -11.90 -7.81 8.97
N ALA A 60 -12.80 -6.89 9.33
CA ALA A 60 -12.62 -5.45 9.10
C ALA A 60 -11.39 -4.92 9.86
N THR A 61 -11.22 -5.34 11.12
CA THR A 61 -10.05 -4.98 11.93
C THR A 61 -8.75 -5.51 11.30
N ASP A 62 -8.74 -6.76 10.83
CA ASP A 62 -7.58 -7.33 10.15
C ASP A 62 -7.24 -6.56 8.85
N HIS A 63 -8.25 -6.24 8.04
CA HIS A 63 -8.08 -5.44 6.84
C HIS A 63 -7.58 -4.03 7.14
N GLU A 64 -8.04 -3.39 8.20
CA GLU A 64 -7.56 -2.08 8.63
C GLU A 64 -6.08 -2.12 9.04
N ASN A 65 -5.67 -3.18 9.76
CA ASN A 65 -4.27 -3.41 10.11
C ASN A 65 -3.39 -3.63 8.87
N GLN A 66 -3.86 -4.45 7.92
CA GLN A 66 -3.15 -4.68 6.65
C GLN A 66 -3.04 -3.40 5.83
N LEU A 67 -4.11 -2.61 5.74
CA LEU A 67 -4.13 -1.35 5.01
C LEU A 67 -3.16 -0.34 5.63
N THR A 68 -3.11 -0.26 6.95
CA THR A 68 -2.15 0.58 7.68
C THR A 68 -0.70 0.16 7.40
N SER A 69 -0.43 -1.15 7.40
CA SER A 69 0.89 -1.69 7.06
C SER A 69 1.30 -1.36 5.61
N LEU A 70 0.38 -1.56 4.66
CA LEU A 70 0.62 -1.24 3.25
C LEU A 70 0.86 0.25 3.03
N GLN A 71 0.10 1.12 3.70
CA GLN A 71 0.32 2.57 3.64
C GLN A 71 1.73 2.95 4.12
N ALA A 72 2.20 2.34 5.22
CA ALA A 72 3.55 2.57 5.73
C ALA A 72 4.63 2.09 4.74
N ILE A 73 4.44 0.93 4.11
CA ILE A 73 5.35 0.40 3.10
C ILE A 73 5.39 1.32 1.87
N VAL A 74 4.22 1.76 1.37
CA VAL A 74 4.13 2.67 0.23
C VAL A 74 4.85 3.98 0.54
N ALA A 75 4.63 4.58 1.72
CA ALA A 75 5.32 5.80 2.11
C ALA A 75 6.85 5.61 2.15
N SER A 76 7.32 4.49 2.70
CA SER A 76 8.75 4.14 2.70
C SER A 76 9.32 3.97 1.29
N LEU A 77 8.59 3.27 0.41
CA LEU A 77 9.00 3.06 -0.98
C LEU A 77 9.04 4.37 -1.75
N THR A 78 8.04 5.24 -1.59
CA THR A 78 8.02 6.56 -2.24
C THR A 78 9.25 7.37 -1.82
N ASN A 79 9.56 7.44 -0.53
CA ASN A 79 10.76 8.13 -0.04
C ASN A 79 12.06 7.54 -0.61
N GLN A 80 12.13 6.21 -0.73
CA GLN A 80 13.30 5.55 -1.33
C GLN A 80 13.43 5.87 -2.82
N VAL A 81 12.32 5.85 -3.56
CA VAL A 81 12.29 6.19 -4.99
C VAL A 81 12.72 7.65 -5.19
N ASP A 82 12.20 8.58 -4.40
CA ASP A 82 12.57 10.00 -4.49
C ASP A 82 14.06 10.19 -4.19
N SER A 83 14.57 9.55 -3.14
CA SER A 83 16.00 9.60 -2.79
C SER A 83 16.88 9.02 -3.89
N LEU A 84 16.49 7.90 -4.48
CA LEU A 84 17.22 7.28 -5.58
C LEU A 84 17.16 8.13 -6.84
N SER A 85 16.00 8.73 -7.14
CA SER A 85 15.84 9.64 -8.27
C SER A 85 16.78 10.83 -8.15
N GLN A 86 16.83 11.47 -6.97
CA GLN A 86 17.74 12.59 -6.72
C GLN A 86 19.22 12.18 -6.86
N LYS A 87 19.60 11.00 -6.38
CA LYS A 87 20.96 10.48 -6.56
C LYS A 87 21.29 10.20 -8.02
N CYS A 88 20.36 9.66 -8.78
CA CYS A 88 20.54 9.42 -10.21
C CYS A 88 20.70 10.73 -10.97
N GLU A 89 19.90 11.74 -10.66
CA GLU A 89 20.00 13.08 -11.26
C GLU A 89 21.35 13.74 -10.94
N ASP A 90 21.81 13.65 -9.68
CA ASP A 90 23.14 14.13 -9.28
C ASP A 90 24.25 13.42 -10.05
N LEU A 91 24.22 12.07 -10.11
CA LEU A 91 25.22 11.29 -10.84
C LEU A 91 25.21 11.59 -12.34
N GLU A 92 24.05 11.78 -12.94
CA GLU A 92 23.93 12.17 -14.35
C GLU A 92 24.50 13.58 -14.58
N GLY A 93 24.17 14.53 -13.69
CA GLY A 93 24.70 15.88 -13.72
C GLY A 93 26.22 15.91 -13.63
N ARG A 94 26.79 15.22 -12.63
CA ARG A 94 28.25 15.07 -12.46
C ARG A 94 28.88 14.37 -13.66
N SER A 95 28.27 13.30 -14.18
CA SER A 95 28.78 12.59 -15.35
C SER A 95 28.85 13.48 -16.60
N ARG A 96 27.86 14.36 -16.81
CA ARG A 96 27.87 15.33 -17.93
C ARG A 96 28.94 16.41 -17.74
N LEU A 97 29.14 16.88 -16.52
CA LEU A 97 30.12 17.92 -16.18
C LEU A 97 31.57 17.42 -16.13
N ASN A 98 31.77 16.12 -15.92
CA ASN A 98 33.12 15.53 -15.86
C ASN A 98 33.86 15.62 -17.21
N ASN A 99 33.16 15.88 -18.31
CA ASN A 99 33.77 16.06 -19.63
C ASN A 99 34.19 17.52 -19.89
N MET A 100 35.49 17.81 -19.88
CA MET A 100 36.05 19.14 -20.20
C MET A 100 36.62 19.19 -21.63
N SER A 101 36.25 20.19 -22.44
CA SER A 101 36.81 20.42 -23.78
C SER A 101 37.77 21.62 -23.83
N LEU A 102 39.02 21.40 -24.27
CA LEU A 102 40.02 22.47 -24.46
C LEU A 102 40.22 22.79 -25.94
N VAL A 103 39.82 23.99 -26.35
CA VAL A 103 39.94 24.50 -27.72
C VAL A 103 41.20 25.38 -27.86
N GLY A 104 41.84 25.40 -29.04
CA GLY A 104 42.96 26.31 -29.31
C GLY A 104 44.36 25.69 -29.19
N ILE A 105 44.47 24.40 -28.88
CA ILE A 105 45.77 23.70 -28.77
C ILE A 105 46.27 23.30 -30.17
N PRO A 106 47.49 23.66 -30.61
CA PRO A 106 48.01 23.27 -31.93
C PRO A 106 48.13 21.74 -32.11
N GLU A 107 47.77 21.23 -33.29
CA GLU A 107 47.86 19.80 -33.57
C GLU A 107 49.31 19.28 -33.57
N GLY A 108 49.61 18.32 -32.70
CA GLY A 108 50.92 17.66 -32.60
C GLY A 108 51.82 18.14 -31.47
N SER A 109 51.40 19.14 -30.67
CA SER A 109 52.15 19.60 -29.49
C SER A 109 52.10 18.62 -28.31
N GLU A 110 51.16 17.68 -28.33
CA GLU A 110 50.84 16.80 -27.20
C GLU A 110 51.82 15.62 -27.03
N GLY A 111 52.57 15.26 -28.08
CA GLY A 111 53.46 14.09 -28.05
C GLY A 111 52.70 12.75 -27.91
N PRO A 112 53.35 11.67 -27.44
CA PRO A 112 52.74 10.35 -27.31
C PRO A 112 51.78 10.20 -26.11
N GLY A 113 51.72 11.19 -25.21
CA GLY A 113 50.98 11.13 -23.95
C GLY A 113 50.02 12.30 -23.77
N THR A 114 48.87 12.28 -24.45
CA THR A 114 47.84 13.34 -24.37
C THR A 114 47.37 13.60 -22.93
N THR A 115 47.18 12.56 -22.12
CA THR A 115 46.73 12.70 -20.72
C THR A 115 47.72 13.49 -19.86
N ASP A 116 49.01 13.16 -19.95
CA ASP A 116 50.04 13.86 -19.18
C ASP A 116 50.23 15.31 -19.64
N PHE A 117 50.15 15.55 -20.96
CA PHE A 117 50.20 16.88 -21.53
C PHE A 117 49.06 17.78 -21.02
N VAL A 118 47.82 17.28 -21.07
CA VAL A 118 46.65 18.05 -20.61
C VAL A 118 46.72 18.30 -19.10
N ALA A 119 47.18 17.33 -18.31
CA ALA A 119 47.34 17.51 -16.87
C ALA A 119 48.38 18.58 -16.53
N THR A 120 49.52 18.59 -17.22
CA THR A 120 50.54 19.64 -17.05
C THR A 120 50.03 21.00 -17.51
N LEU A 121 49.33 21.05 -18.65
CA LEU A 121 48.75 22.30 -19.17
C LEU A 121 47.74 22.91 -18.20
N LEU A 122 46.86 22.10 -17.59
CA LEU A 122 45.91 22.57 -16.59
C LEU A 122 46.60 23.05 -15.32
N TRP A 123 47.65 22.33 -14.88
CA TRP A 123 48.47 22.73 -13.74
C TRP A 123 49.10 24.12 -13.95
N ASP A 124 49.73 24.33 -15.11
CA ASP A 124 50.37 25.59 -15.47
C ASP A 124 49.36 26.73 -15.68
N LEU A 125 48.25 26.49 -16.38
CA LEU A 125 47.25 27.52 -16.69
C LEU A 125 46.48 27.97 -15.45
N LEU A 126 46.03 27.02 -14.63
CA LEU A 126 45.18 27.29 -13.47
C LEU A 126 45.99 27.52 -12.18
N HIS A 127 47.32 27.39 -12.24
CA HIS A 127 48.22 27.59 -11.11
C HIS A 127 47.85 26.70 -9.91
N LEU A 128 47.58 25.42 -10.19
CA LEU A 128 47.18 24.46 -9.15
C LEU A 128 48.37 24.09 -8.26
N ASP A 129 48.12 23.78 -6.99
CA ASP A 129 49.19 23.38 -6.05
C ASP A 129 49.84 22.04 -6.43
N SER A 130 49.11 21.18 -7.16
CA SER A 130 49.60 19.89 -7.64
C SER A 130 49.02 19.55 -9.01
N LYS A 131 49.71 18.66 -9.73
CA LYS A 131 49.28 18.18 -11.04
C LYS A 131 47.96 17.39 -10.89
N PRO A 132 46.89 17.77 -11.61
CA PRO A 132 45.61 17.07 -11.52
C PRO A 132 45.72 15.65 -12.11
N ILE A 133 45.03 14.70 -11.47
CA ILE A 133 44.94 13.32 -11.95
C ILE A 133 43.84 13.25 -13.00
N LEU A 134 44.20 12.84 -14.22
CA LEU A 134 43.27 12.68 -15.33
C LEU A 134 43.14 11.19 -15.67
N ASP A 135 41.90 10.67 -15.66
CA ASP A 135 41.64 9.26 -16.01
C ASP A 135 41.85 9.02 -17.52
N ARG A 136 41.39 9.97 -18.35
CA ARG A 136 41.57 9.90 -19.80
C ARG A 136 41.55 11.28 -20.43
N ALA A 137 42.49 11.54 -21.33
CA ALA A 137 42.38 12.62 -22.30
C ALA A 137 42.61 12.04 -23.70
N HIS A 138 41.73 12.39 -24.63
CA HIS A 138 41.85 11.94 -26.01
C HIS A 138 41.35 13.01 -26.95
N ARG A 139 41.93 13.06 -28.16
CA ARG A 139 41.47 13.94 -29.22
C ARG A 139 40.14 13.42 -29.78
N THR A 140 39.22 14.33 -30.07
CA THR A 140 38.02 14.02 -30.84
C THR A 140 38.40 13.56 -32.25
N LEU A 141 37.68 12.56 -32.78
CA LEU A 141 37.95 11.93 -34.08
C LEU A 141 37.62 12.82 -35.30
N ARG A 142 37.80 14.14 -35.20
CA ARG A 142 37.58 15.04 -36.33
C ARG A 142 38.77 15.00 -37.28
N PRO A 143 38.54 15.13 -38.60
CA PRO A 143 39.63 15.30 -39.57
C PRO A 143 40.48 16.50 -39.17
N LYS A 144 41.81 16.36 -39.31
CA LYS A 144 42.76 17.45 -39.12
C LYS A 144 42.33 18.66 -39.94
N LEU A 145 42.22 19.82 -39.30
CA LEU A 145 41.87 21.05 -40.00
C LEU A 145 43.02 21.46 -40.92
N LYS A 146 42.67 22.18 -42.01
CA LYS A 146 43.68 22.68 -42.96
C LYS A 146 44.54 23.73 -42.25
N ASP A 147 45.80 23.82 -42.70
CA ASP A 147 46.78 24.76 -42.15
C ASP A 147 46.21 26.20 -42.23
N GLY A 148 46.01 26.84 -41.08
CA GLY A 148 45.45 28.20 -40.97
C GLY A 148 44.03 28.34 -40.42
N GLU A 149 43.29 27.25 -40.19
CA GLU A 149 42.02 27.31 -39.43
C GLU A 149 42.30 27.19 -37.91
N PRO A 150 41.54 27.88 -37.04
CA PRO A 150 41.78 27.83 -35.60
C PRO A 150 41.68 26.39 -35.08
N PRO A 151 42.65 25.92 -34.28
CA PRO A 151 42.67 24.53 -33.86
C PRO A 151 41.51 24.22 -32.90
N PHE A 152 40.63 23.28 -33.29
CA PHE A 152 39.57 22.76 -32.42
C PHE A 152 39.97 21.40 -31.88
N HIS A 153 40.51 21.38 -30.66
CA HIS A 153 40.55 20.16 -29.88
C HIS A 153 39.34 20.14 -28.95
N GLN A 154 38.68 18.99 -28.85
CA GLN A 154 37.82 18.69 -27.72
C GLN A 154 38.44 17.45 -27.09
N PHE A 155 39.03 17.62 -25.91
CA PHE A 155 39.25 16.49 -25.04
C PHE A 155 37.91 16.15 -24.39
N GLN A 156 37.69 14.87 -24.11
CA GLN A 156 36.62 14.44 -23.21
C GLN A 156 37.27 13.64 -22.10
N GLN A 157 36.96 14.02 -20.86
CA GLN A 157 37.44 13.42 -19.64
C GLN A 157 36.34 12.55 -19.05
N ASN A 158 36.57 11.25 -18.96
CA ASN A 158 35.75 10.41 -18.10
C ASN A 158 36.35 10.45 -16.70
N LEU A 159 36.02 11.43 -15.86
CA LEU A 159 36.42 11.37 -14.45
C LEU A 159 35.48 10.40 -13.72
N PHE A 160 35.74 9.09 -13.81
CA PHE A 160 35.02 8.12 -12.97
C PHE A 160 36.00 7.34 -12.12
N GLN A 161 36.43 7.93 -11.01
CA GLN A 161 36.45 7.35 -9.66
C GLN A 161 37.07 8.39 -8.71
N GLN A 162 36.37 8.65 -7.60
CA GLN A 162 36.84 9.38 -6.40
C GLN A 162 37.23 10.86 -6.56
N GLN A 163 36.33 11.75 -6.13
CA GLN A 163 36.64 12.77 -5.13
C GLN A 163 35.34 13.43 -4.64
N ASN A 164 35.00 13.16 -3.37
CA ASN A 164 34.21 14.06 -2.52
C ASN A 164 35.21 14.89 -1.68
N GLU A 165 36.20 15.49 -2.32
CA GLU A 165 37.07 16.50 -1.73
C GLU A 165 37.43 17.49 -2.83
N ILE A 166 36.62 18.55 -2.92
CA ILE A 166 36.85 19.92 -3.40
C ILE A 166 35.46 20.44 -3.80
N LEU A 167 34.70 20.76 -2.75
CA LEU A 167 33.77 21.90 -2.57
C LEU A 167 33.02 21.69 -1.25
#